data_AF-A0A2L0CPZ7-F1
#
_entry.id   AF-A0A2L0CPZ7-F1
#
_cell.length_a   1.000
_cell.length_b   1.000
_cell.length_c   1.000
_cell.angle_alpha   90.00
_cell.angle_beta   90.00
_cell.angle_gamma   90.00
#
_symmetry.space_group_name_H-M   'P 1'
#
loop_
_entity.id
_entity.type
_entity.pdbx_description
1 polymer ?
#
loop_
_entity_poly.entity_id
_entity_poly.type
_entity_poly.pdbx_seq_one_letter_code
_entity_poly.pdbx_strand_id
1 'polypeptide(L)'
;FKAIGTTLAGLIQCGAWGCFDEFNRIDISVLSVISTQLQTIRSALMMKLEKFMFEGAEINLDSKVGVFITMNPGYAGRTELPESVKALFRPVVCIVPDLEMICLISLFSDGFLQAKLLAKKMTVLYKLAREQLSKQFHYDWGLRALNAVLRMAGVLKRASPDLNEALVLMRALRDMNHPKFVYEDVPLFLGLIRDLFPGMDCPRVGYPEFNAAVETVLRKHHFIVLPYQVDKVVQLYETMMTRHSTMLVGPTGGGKTVVLQTLVRAQTLLGLKTKLFVLNPKACSVIELYGILDPVTRDWTDGLLSNIFREINRPTEKAERRYILFDGDVDALWIEN
;
A
#
# COMPACT_ATOMS: atom_id res chain seq x y z
N PHE A 1 -25.59 9.22 0.26
CA PHE A 1 -26.52 8.07 0.33
C PHE A 1 -26.99 7.59 -1.06
N LYS A 2 -27.53 8.45 -1.95
CA LYS A 2 -28.03 8.03 -3.29
C LYS A 2 -27.03 7.23 -4.14
N ALA A 3 -25.75 7.64 -4.13
CA ALA A 3 -24.69 6.92 -4.83
C ALA A 3 -24.53 5.47 -4.29
N ILE A 4 -24.51 5.30 -2.97
CA ILE A 4 -24.45 3.97 -2.32
C ILE A 4 -25.71 3.16 -2.62
N GLY A 5 -26.89 3.77 -2.60
CA GLY A 5 -28.13 3.11 -3.04
C GLY A 5 -28.04 2.60 -4.48
N THR A 6 -27.45 3.39 -5.38
CA THR A 6 -27.23 2.96 -6.79
C THR A 6 -26.26 1.78 -6.87
N THR A 7 -25.16 1.82 -6.10
CA THR A 7 -24.20 0.70 -6.01
C THR A 7 -24.85 -0.55 -5.45
N LEU A 8 -25.64 -0.44 -4.38
CA LEU A 8 -26.39 -1.55 -3.79
C LEU A 8 -27.40 -2.13 -4.79
N ALA A 9 -28.17 -1.29 -5.48
CA ALA A 9 -29.10 -1.71 -6.53
C ALA A 9 -28.39 -2.50 -7.64
N GLY A 10 -27.18 -2.09 -8.01
CA GLY A 10 -26.34 -2.84 -8.96
C GLY A 10 -25.91 -4.20 -8.42
N LEU A 11 -25.40 -4.26 -7.19
CA LEU A 11 -24.96 -5.51 -6.54
C LEU A 11 -26.10 -6.53 -6.39
N ILE A 12 -27.28 -6.04 -6.01
CA ILE A 12 -28.49 -6.85 -5.82
C ILE A 12 -28.93 -7.50 -7.13
N GLN A 13 -28.98 -6.70 -8.21
CA GLN A 13 -29.43 -7.19 -9.51
C GLN A 13 -28.43 -8.13 -10.18
N CYS A 14 -27.13 -7.98 -9.89
CA CYS A 14 -26.11 -8.87 -10.44
C CYS A 14 -25.78 -10.07 -9.54
N GLY A 15 -26.29 -10.11 -8.30
CA GLY A 15 -25.99 -11.18 -7.34
C GLY A 15 -24.53 -11.25 -6.87
N ALA A 16 -23.81 -10.11 -6.88
CA ALA A 16 -22.41 -10.07 -6.47
C ALA A 16 -22.23 -9.76 -4.99
N TRP A 17 -21.01 -10.00 -4.50
CA TRP A 17 -20.61 -9.65 -3.14
C TRP A 17 -19.89 -8.30 -3.13
N GLY A 18 -20.44 -7.35 -2.40
CA GLY A 18 -19.81 -6.06 -2.13
C GLY A 18 -19.09 -6.09 -0.79
N CYS A 19 -17.78 -5.85 -0.80
CA CYS A 19 -17.00 -5.57 0.40
C CYS A 19 -16.68 -4.07 0.44
N PHE A 20 -17.31 -3.36 1.37
CA PHE A 20 -17.09 -1.93 1.56
C PHE A 20 -16.00 -1.71 2.60
N ASP A 21 -14.82 -1.32 2.12
CA ASP A 21 -13.67 -1.05 2.97
C ASP A 21 -13.82 0.29 3.70
N GLU A 22 -13.31 0.38 4.93
CA GLU A 22 -13.34 1.59 5.77
C GLU A 22 -14.74 2.24 5.93
N PHE A 23 -15.77 1.41 6.08
CA PHE A 23 -17.17 1.86 6.10
C PHE A 23 -17.49 2.89 7.19
N ASN A 24 -16.67 2.92 8.24
CA ASN A 24 -16.79 3.83 9.37
C ASN A 24 -16.21 5.24 9.16
N ARG A 25 -15.83 5.59 7.92
CA ARG A 25 -15.49 6.96 7.49
C ARG A 25 -16.66 7.72 6.88
N ILE A 26 -17.76 7.03 6.61
CA ILE A 26 -18.97 7.64 6.05
C ILE A 26 -19.64 8.49 7.14
N ASP A 27 -20.11 9.69 6.75
CA ASP A 27 -20.85 10.57 7.65
C ASP A 27 -22.07 9.87 8.30
N ILE A 28 -22.27 10.13 9.59
CA ILE A 28 -23.30 9.48 10.42
C ILE A 28 -24.70 9.70 9.84
N SER A 29 -24.99 10.88 9.29
CA SER A 29 -26.30 11.17 8.68
C SER A 29 -26.55 10.27 7.46
N VAL A 30 -25.50 9.96 6.69
CA VAL A 30 -25.56 9.08 5.53
C VAL A 30 -25.69 7.62 5.94
N LEU A 31 -24.99 7.20 7.00
CA LEU A 31 -25.08 5.84 7.55
C LEU A 31 -26.50 5.49 8.00
N SER A 32 -27.21 6.44 8.61
CA SER A 32 -28.61 6.24 9.02
C SER A 32 -29.52 5.90 7.84
N VAL A 33 -29.37 6.56 6.69
CA VAL A 33 -30.14 6.26 5.49
C VAL A 33 -29.74 4.91 4.88
N ILE A 34 -28.44 4.60 4.89
CA ILE A 34 -27.94 3.30 4.40
C ILE A 34 -28.46 2.14 5.27
N SER A 35 -28.64 2.35 6.58
CA SER A 35 -29.28 1.36 7.47
C SER A 35 -30.65 0.95 6.95
N THR A 36 -31.49 1.92 6.55
CA THR A 36 -32.80 1.64 5.97
C THR A 36 -32.68 0.86 4.66
N GLN A 37 -31.77 1.26 3.77
CA GLN A 37 -31.53 0.55 2.51
C GLN A 37 -31.13 -0.91 2.74
N LEU A 38 -30.17 -1.15 3.62
CA LEU A 38 -29.71 -2.50 3.98
C LEU A 38 -30.81 -3.32 4.65
N GLN A 39 -31.64 -2.71 5.50
CA GLN A 39 -32.77 -3.38 6.11
C GLN A 39 -33.80 -3.83 5.07
N THR A 40 -34.12 -2.98 4.08
CA THR A 40 -35.03 -3.35 2.97
C THR A 40 -34.49 -4.55 2.20
N ILE A 41 -33.19 -4.55 1.86
CA ILE A 41 -32.53 -5.65 1.16
C ILE A 41 -32.59 -6.94 1.99
N ARG A 42 -32.25 -6.85 3.28
CA ARG A 42 -32.29 -7.98 4.22
C ARG A 42 -33.69 -8.58 4.32
N SER A 43 -34.72 -7.74 4.45
CA SER A 43 -36.12 -8.19 4.52
C SER A 43 -36.54 -8.90 3.24
N ALA A 44 -36.20 -8.37 2.07
CA ALA A 44 -36.50 -9.00 0.79
C ALA A 44 -35.80 -10.37 0.64
N LEU A 45 -34.55 -10.49 1.07
CA LEU A 45 -33.81 -11.76 1.12
C LEU A 45 -34.45 -12.78 2.07
N MET A 46 -34.87 -12.34 3.27
CA MET A 46 -35.52 -13.22 4.25
C MET A 46 -36.88 -13.73 3.75
N MET A 47 -37.63 -12.89 3.04
CA MET A 47 -38.91 -13.24 2.42
C MET A 47 -38.75 -14.01 1.10
N LYS A 48 -37.51 -14.19 0.61
CA LYS A 48 -37.19 -14.87 -0.66
C LYS A 48 -37.94 -14.26 -1.86
N LEU A 49 -38.02 -12.94 -1.91
CA LEU A 49 -38.66 -12.24 -3.04
C LEU A 49 -37.79 -12.33 -4.30
N GLU A 50 -38.42 -12.42 -5.46
CA GLU A 50 -37.71 -12.32 -6.76
C GLU A 50 -37.59 -10.88 -7.24
N LYS A 51 -38.55 -10.04 -6.85
CA LYS A 51 -38.60 -8.60 -7.12
C LYS A 51 -39.08 -7.86 -5.88
N PHE A 52 -38.57 -6.66 -5.66
CA PHE A 52 -39.01 -5.81 -4.57
C PHE A 52 -38.78 -4.34 -4.89
N MET A 53 -39.48 -3.48 -4.15
CA MET A 53 -39.32 -2.04 -4.27
C MET A 53 -38.09 -1.57 -3.49
N PHE A 54 -37.15 -0.91 -4.18
CA PHE A 54 -35.93 -0.35 -3.61
C PHE A 54 -35.70 1.07 -4.15
N GLU A 55 -35.54 2.05 -3.27
CA GLU A 55 -35.35 3.47 -3.62
C GLU A 55 -36.38 4.02 -4.64
N GLY A 56 -37.63 3.51 -4.57
CA GLY A 56 -38.73 3.94 -5.45
C GLY A 56 -38.80 3.23 -6.81
N ALA A 57 -37.92 2.26 -7.08
CA ALA A 57 -37.95 1.44 -8.29
C ALA A 57 -38.16 -0.04 -7.93
N GLU A 58 -38.91 -0.78 -8.76
CA GLU A 58 -38.97 -2.23 -8.65
C GLU A 58 -37.71 -2.82 -9.29
N ILE A 59 -36.92 -3.56 -8.51
CA ILE A 59 -35.68 -4.20 -8.98
C ILE A 59 -35.75 -5.72 -8.79
N ASN A 60 -35.03 -6.45 -9.65
CA ASN A 60 -34.83 -7.89 -9.48
C ASN A 60 -33.86 -8.15 -8.32
N LEU A 61 -34.14 -9.18 -7.53
CA LEU A 61 -33.30 -9.64 -6.42
C LEU A 61 -32.64 -10.97 -6.79
N ASP A 62 -31.31 -10.98 -6.92
CA ASP A 62 -30.55 -12.22 -6.94
C ASP A 62 -30.17 -12.61 -5.49
N SER A 63 -30.58 -13.81 -5.07
CA SER A 63 -30.34 -14.32 -3.72
C SER A 63 -28.87 -14.57 -3.38
N LYS A 64 -27.96 -14.53 -4.38
CA LYS A 64 -26.52 -14.67 -4.19
C LYS A 64 -25.84 -13.41 -3.67
N VAL A 65 -26.54 -12.27 -3.65
CA VAL A 65 -25.98 -10.99 -3.18
C VAL A 65 -25.42 -11.11 -1.76
N GLY A 66 -24.26 -10.48 -1.54
CA GLY A 66 -23.61 -10.42 -0.23
C GLY A 66 -23.12 -9.01 0.05
N VAL A 67 -23.31 -8.53 1.29
CA VAL A 67 -22.82 -7.22 1.72
C VAL A 67 -21.94 -7.42 2.94
N PHE A 68 -20.68 -7.01 2.81
CA PHE A 68 -19.66 -7.07 3.85
C PHE A 68 -19.09 -5.68 4.05
N ILE A 69 -18.73 -5.39 5.30
CA ILE A 69 -18.06 -4.13 5.66
C ILE A 69 -16.81 -4.47 6.44
N THR A 70 -15.77 -3.67 6.25
CA THR A 70 -14.61 -3.65 7.16
C THR A 70 -14.60 -2.31 7.89
N MET A 71 -14.04 -2.32 9.08
CA MET A 71 -13.83 -1.11 9.86
C MET A 71 -12.60 -1.28 10.72
N ASN A 72 -11.91 -0.17 10.94
CA ASN A 72 -10.74 -0.11 11.79
C ASN A 72 -11.05 0.86 12.95
N PRO A 73 -11.54 0.37 14.10
CA PRO A 73 -11.88 1.22 15.22
C PRO A 73 -10.64 1.91 15.81
N GLY A 74 -10.83 3.11 16.38
CA GLY A 74 -9.79 3.81 17.16
C GLY A 74 -8.75 4.60 16.36
N TYR A 75 -8.90 4.73 15.04
CA TYR A 75 -8.06 5.61 14.22
C TYR A 75 -8.71 6.97 13.97
N ALA A 76 -7.89 7.99 13.72
CA ALA A 76 -8.35 9.35 13.46
C ALA A 76 -9.27 9.41 12.22
N GLY A 77 -10.30 10.27 12.28
CA GLY A 77 -11.25 10.46 11.17
C GLY A 77 -12.28 9.34 11.01
N ARG A 78 -12.35 8.39 11.94
CA ARG A 78 -13.32 7.29 11.92
C ARG A 78 -14.36 7.44 13.03
N THR A 79 -15.64 7.31 12.69
CA THR A 79 -16.75 7.37 13.64
C THR A 79 -17.16 5.97 14.09
N GLU A 80 -17.72 5.83 15.28
CA GLU A 80 -18.42 4.60 15.61
C GLU A 80 -19.67 4.44 14.74
N LEU A 81 -19.96 3.20 14.34
CA LEU A 81 -21.19 2.94 13.62
C LEU A 81 -22.42 3.15 14.52
N PRO A 82 -23.51 3.71 13.99
CA PRO A 82 -24.80 3.73 14.68
C PRO A 82 -25.26 2.31 15.04
N GLU A 83 -25.91 2.15 16.20
CA GLU A 83 -26.46 0.86 16.65
C GLU A 83 -27.44 0.25 15.65
N SER A 84 -28.21 1.10 14.95
CA SER A 84 -29.12 0.68 13.88
C SER A 84 -28.39 -0.02 12.73
N VAL A 85 -27.17 0.40 12.40
CA VAL A 85 -26.32 -0.25 11.39
C VAL A 85 -25.69 -1.51 11.97
N LYS A 86 -25.12 -1.43 13.18
CA LYS A 86 -24.48 -2.57 13.84
C LYS A 86 -25.42 -3.78 13.95
N ALA A 87 -26.71 -3.55 14.25
CA ALA A 87 -27.73 -4.60 14.35
C ALA A 87 -27.99 -5.37 13.03
N LEU A 88 -27.56 -4.83 11.89
CA LEU A 88 -27.70 -5.48 10.58
C LEU A 88 -26.54 -6.44 10.26
N PHE A 89 -25.41 -6.30 10.95
CA PHE A 89 -24.20 -7.05 10.66
C PHE A 89 -23.86 -8.01 11.80
N ARG A 90 -23.21 -9.12 11.43
CA ARG A 90 -22.58 -10.02 12.39
C ARG A 90 -21.11 -9.60 12.55
N PRO A 91 -20.67 -9.15 13.75
CA PRO A 91 -19.29 -8.75 13.94
C PRO A 91 -18.35 -9.95 13.92
N VAL A 92 -17.19 -9.77 13.29
CA VAL A 92 -16.06 -10.70 13.35
C VAL A 92 -14.84 -9.89 13.78
N VAL A 93 -14.17 -10.35 14.83
CA VAL A 93 -13.08 -9.62 15.47
C VAL A 93 -11.75 -10.25 15.08
N CYS A 94 -10.94 -9.53 14.30
CA CYS A 94 -9.65 -10.00 13.76
C CYS A 94 -8.48 -9.21 14.39
N ILE A 95 -8.10 -9.54 15.64
CA ILE A 95 -7.13 -8.73 16.40
C ILE A 95 -5.68 -9.13 16.11
N VAL A 96 -5.33 -10.41 16.26
CA VAL A 96 -3.92 -10.86 16.16
C VAL A 96 -3.81 -12.01 15.15
N PRO A 97 -3.14 -11.80 14.00
CA PRO A 97 -2.83 -12.89 13.08
C PRO A 97 -1.66 -13.73 13.59
N ASP A 98 -1.65 -15.02 13.25
CA ASP A 98 -0.48 -15.88 13.45
C ASP A 98 0.57 -15.63 12.36
N LEU A 99 1.54 -14.77 12.68
CA LEU A 99 2.60 -14.38 11.74
C LEU A 99 3.55 -15.54 11.40
N GLU A 100 3.77 -16.48 12.32
CA GLU A 100 4.71 -17.59 12.10
C GLU A 100 4.12 -18.59 11.11
N MET A 101 2.84 -18.93 11.28
CA MET A 101 2.13 -19.81 10.35
C MET A 101 2.02 -19.19 8.96
N ILE A 102 1.74 -17.89 8.86
CA ILE A 102 1.70 -17.17 7.58
C ILE A 102 3.07 -17.20 6.90
N CYS A 103 4.15 -16.89 7.63
CA CYS A 103 5.51 -16.97 7.09
C CYS A 103 5.85 -18.38 6.59
N LEU A 104 5.54 -19.40 7.39
CA LEU A 104 5.80 -20.80 7.06
C LEU A 104 5.12 -21.18 5.74
N ILE A 105 3.82 -20.95 5.62
CA ILE A 105 3.05 -21.31 4.43
C ILE A 105 3.54 -20.54 3.22
N SER A 106 3.79 -19.24 3.36
CA SER A 106 4.26 -18.41 2.25
C SER A 106 5.63 -18.86 1.74
N LEU A 107 6.60 -19.06 2.64
CA LEU A 107 7.93 -19.54 2.27
C LEU A 107 7.85 -20.92 1.62
N PHE A 108 7.05 -21.83 2.20
CA PHE A 108 6.87 -23.16 1.64
C PHE A 108 6.25 -23.12 0.23
N SER A 109 5.27 -22.24 0.01
CA SER A 109 4.65 -22.04 -1.32
C SER A 109 5.59 -21.48 -2.38
N ASP A 110 6.61 -20.73 -1.96
CA ASP A 110 7.69 -20.22 -2.83
C ASP A 110 8.84 -21.24 -3.03
N GLY A 111 8.73 -22.45 -2.49
CA GLY A 111 9.67 -23.55 -2.70
C GLY A 111 10.83 -23.61 -1.70
N PHE A 112 10.71 -22.96 -0.54
CA PHE A 112 11.69 -23.08 0.53
C PHE A 112 11.54 -24.41 1.29
N LEU A 113 12.60 -25.22 1.33
CA LEU A 113 12.65 -26.49 2.05
C LEU A 113 12.80 -26.29 3.57
N GLN A 114 13.50 -25.24 4.00
CA GLN A 114 13.73 -24.91 5.41
C GLN A 114 12.69 -23.90 5.96
N ALA A 115 11.53 -23.79 5.33
CA ALA A 115 10.50 -22.78 5.63
C ALA A 115 10.14 -22.68 7.12
N LYS A 116 10.05 -23.80 7.84
CA LYS A 116 9.73 -23.83 9.28
C LYS A 116 10.78 -23.13 10.15
N LEU A 117 12.05 -23.40 9.90
CA LEU A 117 13.15 -22.76 10.63
C LEU A 117 13.20 -21.27 10.30
N LEU A 118 13.06 -20.95 9.01
CA LEU A 118 13.15 -19.59 8.48
C LEU A 118 11.99 -18.69 8.93
N ALA A 119 10.77 -19.23 8.99
CA ALA A 119 9.60 -18.53 9.51
C ALA A 119 9.79 -18.11 10.98
N LYS A 120 10.24 -19.05 11.83
CA LYS A 120 10.53 -18.75 13.24
C LYS A 120 11.63 -17.70 13.39
N LYS A 121 12.69 -17.77 12.57
CA LYS A 121 13.75 -16.76 12.57
C LYS A 121 13.18 -15.38 12.23
N MET A 122 12.39 -15.30 11.16
CA MET A 122 11.79 -14.05 10.70
C MET A 122 10.88 -13.39 11.74
N THR A 123 9.99 -14.16 12.37
CA THR A 123 9.08 -13.64 13.40
C THR A 123 9.83 -13.19 14.65
N VAL A 124 10.85 -13.94 15.08
CA VAL A 124 11.73 -13.55 16.19
C VAL A 124 12.46 -12.24 15.85
N LEU A 125 12.99 -12.09 14.64
CA LEU A 125 13.66 -10.84 14.23
C LEU A 125 12.72 -9.63 14.35
N TYR A 126 11.50 -9.74 13.81
CA TYR A 126 10.52 -8.65 13.84
C TYR A 126 10.09 -8.31 15.27
N LYS A 127 9.95 -9.34 16.13
CA LYS A 127 9.68 -9.15 17.55
C LYS A 127 10.83 -8.39 18.24
N LEU A 128 12.07 -8.87 18.08
CA LEU A 128 13.26 -8.24 18.68
C LEU A 128 13.48 -6.83 18.16
N ALA A 129 13.32 -6.60 16.86
CA ALA A 129 13.49 -5.27 16.27
C ALA A 129 12.42 -4.29 16.77
N ARG A 130 11.18 -4.73 16.99
CA ARG A 130 10.13 -3.91 17.61
C ARG A 130 10.45 -3.55 19.07
N GLU A 131 11.10 -4.45 19.81
CA GLU A 131 11.41 -4.28 21.23
C GLU A 131 12.70 -3.48 21.48
N GLN A 132 13.70 -3.61 20.59
CA GLN A 132 15.05 -3.08 20.81
C GLN A 132 15.37 -1.82 20.00
N LEU A 133 14.75 -1.62 18.83
CA LEU A 133 15.00 -0.42 18.03
C LEU A 133 14.21 0.78 18.58
N SER A 134 14.65 1.97 18.21
CA SER A 134 13.96 3.20 18.62
C SER A 134 12.50 3.24 18.11
N LYS A 135 11.61 3.88 18.88
CA LYS A 135 10.19 4.02 18.54
C LYS A 135 9.99 5.14 17.53
N GLN A 136 10.15 4.82 16.24
CA GLN A 136 9.89 5.75 15.15
C GLN A 136 8.46 5.60 14.61
N PHE A 137 7.81 6.72 14.27
CA PHE A 137 6.46 6.73 13.70
C PHE A 137 6.34 5.99 12.35
N HIS A 138 7.43 5.92 11.58
CA HIS A 138 7.46 5.30 10.26
C HIS A 138 7.91 3.83 10.29
N TYR A 139 8.20 3.27 11.46
CA TYR A 139 8.52 1.84 11.58
C TYR A 139 7.24 1.01 11.56
N ASP A 140 7.19 0.06 10.63
CA ASP A 140 6.08 -0.88 10.47
C ASP A 140 6.59 -2.31 10.63
N TRP A 141 6.16 -2.95 11.72
CA TRP A 141 6.42 -4.35 12.05
C TRP A 141 5.19 -5.25 11.84
N GLY A 142 4.16 -4.74 11.18
CA GLY A 142 2.91 -5.44 10.91
C GLY A 142 2.97 -6.41 9.74
N LEU A 143 1.82 -7.05 9.47
CA LEU A 143 1.68 -8.08 8.44
C LEU A 143 1.99 -7.56 7.03
N ARG A 144 1.73 -6.28 6.73
CA ARG A 144 2.04 -5.69 5.42
C ARG A 144 3.55 -5.61 5.16
N ALA A 145 4.33 -5.17 6.15
CA ALA A 145 5.78 -5.16 6.06
C ALA A 145 6.33 -6.58 5.92
N LEU A 146 5.81 -7.52 6.71
CA LEU A 146 6.18 -8.93 6.66
C LEU A 146 5.88 -9.58 5.29
N ASN A 147 4.69 -9.36 4.74
CA ASN A 147 4.31 -9.85 3.41
C ASN A 147 5.16 -9.25 2.29
N ALA A 148 5.58 -8.00 2.41
CA ALA A 148 6.53 -7.41 1.46
C ALA A 148 7.89 -8.13 1.50
N VAL A 149 8.32 -8.56 2.69
CA VAL A 149 9.55 -9.35 2.83
C VAL A 149 9.44 -10.71 2.17
N LEU A 150 8.36 -11.44 2.47
CA LEU A 150 8.12 -12.77 1.91
C LEU A 150 8.07 -12.75 0.38
N ARG A 151 7.37 -11.78 -0.22
CA ARG A 151 7.30 -11.65 -1.68
C ARG A 151 8.67 -11.47 -2.33
N MET A 152 9.53 -10.62 -1.77
CA MET A 152 10.88 -10.45 -2.28
C MET A 152 11.72 -11.71 -2.08
N ALA A 153 11.61 -12.39 -0.94
CA ALA A 153 12.32 -13.63 -0.69
C ALA A 153 11.96 -14.68 -1.76
N GLY A 154 10.68 -14.80 -2.12
CA GLY A 154 10.23 -15.65 -3.22
C GLY A 154 10.82 -15.25 -4.58
N VAL A 155 10.86 -13.95 -4.90
CA VAL A 155 11.50 -13.45 -6.14
C VAL A 155 12.99 -13.78 -6.18
N LEU A 156 13.71 -13.54 -5.08
CA LEU A 156 15.14 -13.84 -4.97
C LEU A 156 15.42 -15.35 -5.05
N LYS A 157 14.57 -16.19 -4.44
CA LYS A 157 14.68 -17.64 -4.52
C LYS A 157 14.51 -18.15 -5.95
N ARG A 158 13.55 -17.61 -6.70
CA ARG A 158 13.35 -17.94 -8.12
C ARG A 158 14.51 -17.48 -9.01
N ALA A 159 15.05 -16.29 -8.74
CA ALA A 159 16.19 -15.75 -9.48
C ALA A 159 17.51 -16.48 -9.19
N SER A 160 17.61 -17.15 -8.04
CA SER A 160 18.82 -17.86 -7.62
C SER A 160 18.47 -19.13 -6.84
N PRO A 161 18.06 -20.21 -7.53
CA PRO A 161 17.56 -21.43 -6.89
C PRO A 161 18.60 -22.13 -6.01
N ASP A 162 19.88 -22.06 -6.40
CA ASP A 162 20.99 -22.76 -5.74
C ASP A 162 21.55 -22.02 -4.52
N LEU A 163 21.15 -20.76 -4.31
CA LEU A 163 21.58 -20.01 -3.13
C LEU A 163 20.96 -20.61 -1.87
N ASN A 164 21.75 -20.58 -0.79
CA ASN A 164 21.29 -20.96 0.54
C ASN A 164 20.04 -20.16 0.91
N GLU A 165 18.96 -20.86 1.25
CA GLU A 165 17.66 -20.28 1.59
C GLU A 165 17.72 -19.27 2.75
N ALA A 166 18.58 -19.54 3.74
CA ALA A 166 18.79 -18.63 4.85
C ALA A 166 19.47 -17.32 4.42
N LEU A 167 20.40 -17.39 3.47
CA LEU A 167 21.05 -16.22 2.88
C LEU A 167 20.05 -15.40 2.04
N VAL A 168 19.19 -16.08 1.27
CA VAL A 168 18.12 -15.43 0.50
C VAL A 168 17.17 -14.65 1.42
N LEU A 169 16.72 -15.28 2.50
CA LEU A 169 15.83 -14.63 3.47
C LEU A 169 16.53 -13.48 4.21
N MET A 170 17.77 -13.69 4.67
CA MET A 170 18.57 -12.66 5.33
C MET A 170 18.72 -11.42 4.44
N ARG A 171 18.99 -11.64 3.15
CA ARG A 171 19.09 -10.56 2.16
C ARG A 171 17.78 -9.81 2.00
N ALA A 172 16.68 -10.52 1.81
CA ALA A 172 15.35 -9.93 1.72
C ALA A 172 15.02 -9.08 2.96
N LEU A 173 15.28 -9.61 4.16
CA LEU A 173 15.05 -8.92 5.42
C LEU A 173 15.87 -7.63 5.55
N ARG A 174 17.14 -7.68 5.17
CA ARG A 174 18.03 -6.52 5.20
C ARG A 174 17.58 -5.47 4.20
N ASP A 175 17.45 -5.84 2.93
CA ASP A 175 17.27 -4.89 1.83
C ASP A 175 15.91 -4.15 1.95
N MET A 176 14.84 -4.78 2.47
CA MET A 176 13.55 -4.09 2.67
C MET A 176 13.48 -3.19 3.89
N ASN A 177 14.29 -3.44 4.92
CA ASN A 177 14.18 -2.71 6.19
C ASN A 177 15.27 -1.65 6.33
N HIS A 178 16.46 -1.89 5.80
CA HIS A 178 17.58 -0.95 5.86
C HIS A 178 17.24 0.48 5.38
N PRO A 179 16.52 0.71 4.27
CA PRO A 179 16.20 2.06 3.81
C PRO A 179 15.33 2.88 4.78
N LYS A 180 14.63 2.20 5.69
CA LYS A 180 13.68 2.83 6.62
C LYS A 180 14.35 3.31 7.91
N PHE A 181 15.48 2.72 8.30
CA PHE A 181 16.06 2.97 9.61
C PHE A 181 16.73 4.33 9.70
N VAL A 182 16.61 4.93 10.88
CA VAL A 182 17.49 6.05 11.27
C VAL A 182 18.92 5.53 11.43
N TYR A 183 19.90 6.43 11.26
CA TYR A 183 21.32 6.07 11.25
C TYR A 183 21.74 5.26 12.49
N GLU A 184 21.24 5.62 13.67
CA GLU A 184 21.57 4.98 14.95
C GLU A 184 21.03 3.55 15.07
N ASP A 185 19.90 3.24 14.43
CA ASP A 185 19.27 1.92 14.50
C ASP A 185 19.86 0.92 13.49
N VAL A 186 20.56 1.40 12.45
CA VAL A 186 21.15 0.54 11.41
C VAL A 186 22.12 -0.48 11.99
N PRO A 187 23.12 -0.10 12.82
CA PRO A 187 24.04 -1.06 13.44
C PRO A 187 23.33 -2.07 14.35
N LEU A 188 22.31 -1.62 15.10
CA LEU A 188 21.53 -2.48 15.99
C LEU A 188 20.79 -3.56 15.19
N PHE A 189 20.11 -3.16 14.12
CA PHE A 189 19.40 -4.11 13.25
C PHE A 189 20.35 -5.09 12.56
N LEU A 190 21.51 -4.62 12.08
CA LEU A 190 22.52 -5.50 11.49
C LEU A 190 23.10 -6.48 12.52
N GLY A 191 23.24 -6.06 13.78
CA GLY A 191 23.58 -6.94 14.90
C GLY A 191 22.55 -8.05 15.09
N LEU A 192 21.26 -7.70 15.16
CA LEU A 192 20.16 -8.66 15.27
C LEU A 192 20.15 -9.67 14.11
N ILE A 193 20.39 -9.20 12.89
CA ILE A 193 20.52 -10.08 11.72
C ILE A 193 21.68 -11.06 11.89
N ARG A 194 22.86 -10.58 12.32
CA ARG A 194 24.05 -11.42 12.49
C ARG A 194 23.85 -12.49 13.57
N ASP A 195 23.18 -12.15 14.67
CA ASP A 195 22.92 -13.09 15.76
C ASP A 195 21.94 -14.20 15.33
N LEU A 196 20.97 -13.86 14.47
CA LEU A 196 19.98 -14.80 13.96
C LEU A 196 20.49 -15.67 12.78
N PHE A 197 21.47 -15.15 12.06
CA PHE A 197 22.07 -15.75 10.86
C PHE A 197 23.61 -15.81 11.01
N PRO A 198 24.13 -16.60 11.99
CA PRO A 198 25.55 -16.62 12.30
C PRO A 198 26.37 -17.22 11.16
N GLY A 199 27.55 -16.64 10.91
CA GLY A 199 28.50 -17.13 9.89
C GLY A 199 28.06 -16.91 8.45
N MET A 200 27.04 -16.07 8.20
CA MET A 200 26.61 -15.71 6.85
C MET A 200 26.95 -14.26 6.54
N ASP A 201 27.77 -14.06 5.51
CA ASP A 201 27.99 -12.75 4.91
C ASP A 201 26.98 -12.53 3.80
N CYS A 202 26.29 -11.38 3.85
CA CYS A 202 25.37 -10.98 2.80
C CYS A 202 26.03 -9.91 1.94
N PRO A 203 26.65 -10.24 0.80
CA PRO A 203 27.18 -9.22 -0.08
C PRO A 203 26.03 -8.36 -0.61
N ARG A 204 26.26 -7.05 -0.74
CA ARG A 204 25.31 -6.15 -1.36
C ARG A 204 25.37 -6.38 -2.86
N VAL A 205 24.21 -6.56 -3.50
CA VAL A 205 24.17 -6.58 -4.97
C VAL A 205 24.28 -5.15 -5.46
N GLY A 206 25.34 -4.88 -6.20
CA GLY A 206 25.54 -3.60 -6.85
C GLY A 206 24.69 -3.53 -8.13
N TYR A 207 24.36 -2.31 -8.53
CA TYR A 207 23.85 -1.99 -9.86
C TYR A 207 24.89 -1.10 -10.55
N PRO A 208 25.99 -1.66 -11.10
CA PRO A 208 27.11 -0.85 -11.58
C PRO A 208 26.70 0.15 -12.66
N GLU A 209 25.88 -0.28 -13.61
CA GLU A 209 25.35 0.57 -14.69
C GLU A 209 24.47 1.69 -14.14
N PHE A 210 23.59 1.38 -13.19
CA PHE A 210 22.72 2.36 -12.57
C PHE A 210 23.51 3.36 -11.71
N ASN A 211 24.50 2.88 -10.94
CA ASN A 211 25.39 3.74 -10.15
C ASN A 211 26.15 4.71 -11.04
N ALA A 212 26.71 4.22 -12.16
CA ALA A 212 27.39 5.05 -13.14
C ALA A 212 26.45 6.10 -13.76
N ALA A 213 25.21 5.72 -14.08
CA ALA A 213 24.20 6.65 -14.57
C ALA A 213 23.84 7.72 -13.53
N VAL A 214 23.68 7.35 -12.26
CA VAL A 214 23.40 8.28 -11.15
C VAL A 214 24.53 9.29 -10.99
N GLU A 215 25.79 8.84 -10.94
CA GLU A 215 26.94 9.75 -10.85
C GLU A 215 27.03 10.69 -12.06
N THR A 216 26.79 10.17 -13.27
CA THR A 216 26.80 10.95 -14.50
C THR A 216 25.74 12.05 -14.47
N VAL A 217 24.52 11.72 -14.01
CA VAL A 217 23.43 12.69 -13.86
C VAL A 217 23.78 13.75 -12.82
N LEU A 218 24.32 13.37 -11.66
CA LEU A 218 24.72 14.33 -10.62
C LEU A 218 25.77 15.31 -11.14
N ARG A 219 26.83 14.81 -11.80
CA ARG A 219 27.89 15.66 -12.40
C ARG A 219 27.33 16.58 -13.48
N LYS A 220 26.47 16.06 -14.36
CA LYS A 220 25.84 16.85 -15.45
C LYS A 220 25.00 18.00 -14.94
N HIS A 221 24.43 17.88 -13.75
CA HIS A 221 23.64 18.92 -13.09
C HIS A 221 24.44 19.75 -12.07
N HIS A 222 25.78 19.68 -12.13
CA HIS A 222 26.70 20.44 -11.28
C HIS A 222 26.55 20.16 -9.77
N PHE A 223 26.07 18.97 -9.40
CA PHE A 223 26.10 18.51 -8.00
C PHE A 223 27.44 17.89 -7.65
N ILE A 224 27.84 18.01 -6.39
CA ILE A 224 28.96 17.25 -5.82
C ILE A 224 28.49 15.81 -5.63
N VAL A 225 29.24 14.84 -6.16
CA VAL A 225 28.92 13.42 -6.01
C VAL A 225 29.30 12.96 -4.61
N LEU A 226 28.28 12.64 -3.82
CA LEU A 226 28.43 12.18 -2.44
C LEU A 226 28.03 10.70 -2.37
N PRO A 227 28.90 9.78 -1.90
CA PRO A 227 28.61 8.34 -1.91
C PRO A 227 27.30 7.97 -1.21
N TYR A 228 27.01 8.59 -0.06
CA TYR A 228 25.76 8.35 0.67
C TYR A 228 24.51 8.83 -0.09
N GLN A 229 24.64 9.86 -0.93
CA GLN A 229 23.53 10.36 -1.75
C GLN A 229 23.27 9.40 -2.92
N VAL A 230 24.32 8.89 -3.56
CA VAL A 230 24.22 7.82 -4.57
C VAL A 230 23.53 6.60 -3.98
N ASP A 231 23.94 6.18 -2.77
CA ASP A 231 23.31 5.07 -2.05
C ASP A 231 21.82 5.29 -1.79
N LYS A 232 21.40 6.52 -1.45
CA LYS A 232 19.98 6.84 -1.26
C LYS A 232 19.18 6.78 -2.55
N VAL A 233 19.76 7.14 -3.69
CA VAL A 233 19.11 6.98 -5.02
C VAL A 233 18.92 5.50 -5.35
N VAL A 234 19.92 4.66 -5.06
CA VAL A 234 19.84 3.20 -5.25
C VAL A 234 18.78 2.59 -4.33
N GLN A 235 18.79 2.96 -3.04
CA GLN A 235 17.77 2.48 -2.08
C GLN A 235 16.35 2.86 -2.51
N LEU A 236 16.16 4.08 -3.04
CA LEU A 236 14.87 4.51 -3.57
C LEU A 236 14.47 3.66 -4.79
N TYR A 237 15.41 3.41 -5.71
CA TYR A 237 15.19 2.56 -6.88
C TYR A 237 14.74 1.14 -6.48
N GLU A 238 15.48 0.49 -5.57
CA GLU A 238 15.16 -0.85 -5.06
C GLU A 238 13.79 -0.88 -4.35
N THR A 239 13.50 0.14 -3.53
CA THR A 239 12.22 0.24 -2.81
C THR A 239 11.06 0.36 -3.80
N MET A 240 11.19 1.19 -4.84
CA MET A 240 10.17 1.37 -5.87
C MET A 240 9.97 0.14 -6.77
N MET A 241 10.93 -0.79 -6.84
CA MET A 241 10.74 -2.07 -7.55
C MET A 241 9.81 -3.03 -6.79
N THR A 242 9.71 -2.89 -5.46
CA THR A 242 8.96 -3.81 -4.60
C THR A 242 7.60 -3.27 -4.16
N ARG A 243 7.41 -1.96 -4.23
CA ARG A 243 6.22 -1.25 -3.73
C ARG A 243 5.70 -0.28 -4.77
N HIS A 244 4.37 -0.21 -4.90
CA HIS A 244 3.69 0.72 -5.81
C HIS A 244 3.80 2.19 -5.35
N SER A 245 3.90 2.42 -4.03
CA SER A 245 4.03 3.75 -3.42
C SER A 245 5.17 3.76 -2.40
N THR A 246 5.91 4.87 -2.34
CA THR A 246 7.04 5.08 -1.43
C THR A 246 7.00 6.49 -0.86
N MET A 247 7.27 6.63 0.44
CA MET A 247 7.42 7.94 1.09
C MET A 247 8.89 8.32 1.19
N LEU A 248 9.20 9.56 0.81
CA LEU A 248 10.52 10.18 0.97
C LEU A 248 10.48 11.12 2.17
N VAL A 249 11.07 10.69 3.29
CA VAL A 249 11.03 11.42 4.57
C VAL A 249 12.38 12.03 4.87
N GLY A 250 12.37 13.25 5.42
CA GLY A 250 13.59 13.98 5.79
C GLY A 250 13.31 15.48 5.96
N PRO A 251 14.24 16.25 6.54
CA PRO A 251 14.05 17.66 6.82
C PRO A 251 14.01 18.51 5.53
N THR A 252 13.55 19.76 5.67
CA THR A 252 13.68 20.79 4.64
C THR A 252 15.16 20.96 4.26
N GLY A 253 15.46 21.04 2.95
CA GLY A 253 16.84 21.10 2.48
C GLY A 253 17.62 19.77 2.53
N GLY A 254 17.03 18.68 3.02
CA GLY A 254 17.70 17.36 3.14
C GLY A 254 17.95 16.61 1.83
N GLY A 255 17.84 17.25 0.67
CA GLY A 255 18.16 16.64 -0.63
C GLY A 255 17.14 15.65 -1.21
N LYS A 256 15.97 15.46 -0.59
CA LYS A 256 14.91 14.52 -1.03
C LYS A 256 14.53 14.69 -2.51
N THR A 257 14.26 15.93 -2.91
CA THR A 257 13.88 16.28 -4.28
C THR A 257 15.01 15.97 -5.26
N VAL A 258 16.27 16.20 -4.87
CA VAL A 258 17.44 15.89 -5.70
C VAL A 258 17.56 14.38 -5.89
N VAL A 259 17.38 13.57 -4.85
CA VAL A 259 17.40 12.10 -4.93
C VAL A 259 16.34 11.59 -5.91
N LEU A 260 15.09 12.06 -5.78
CA LEU A 260 13.99 11.66 -6.68
C LEU A 260 14.22 12.09 -8.12
N GLN A 261 14.63 13.34 -8.35
CA GLN A 261 14.90 13.84 -9.71
C GLN A 261 16.09 13.11 -10.35
N THR A 262 17.12 12.77 -9.56
CA THR A 262 18.27 12.01 -10.03
C THR A 262 17.86 10.60 -10.44
N LEU A 263 17.01 9.93 -9.67
CA LEU A 263 16.43 8.62 -10.03
C LEU A 263 15.72 8.67 -11.40
N VAL A 264 14.83 9.63 -11.59
CA VAL A 264 14.05 9.78 -12.83
C VAL A 264 14.96 10.02 -14.04
N ARG A 265 15.96 10.88 -13.88
CA ARG A 265 16.94 11.20 -14.93
C ARG A 265 17.87 10.02 -15.22
N ALA A 266 18.31 9.28 -14.20
CA ALA A 266 19.15 8.11 -14.37
C ALA A 266 18.43 6.99 -15.12
N GLN A 267 17.16 6.71 -14.80
CA GLN A 267 16.33 5.77 -15.57
C GLN A 267 16.20 6.20 -17.05
N THR A 268 15.96 7.49 -17.28
CA THR A 268 15.85 8.05 -18.64
C THR A 268 17.16 7.93 -19.41
N LEU A 269 18.30 8.13 -18.75
CA LEU A 269 19.63 7.95 -19.34
C LEU A 269 19.89 6.50 -19.76
N LEU A 270 19.37 5.53 -19.01
CA LEU A 270 19.46 4.10 -19.31
C LEU A 270 18.43 3.61 -20.34
N GLY A 271 17.73 4.53 -21.03
CA GLY A 271 16.79 4.19 -22.10
C GLY A 271 15.36 3.93 -21.64
N LEU A 272 15.07 3.97 -20.33
CA LEU A 272 13.70 3.92 -19.82
C LEU A 272 13.17 5.32 -19.60
N LYS A 273 12.41 5.86 -20.56
CA LYS A 273 11.82 7.20 -20.43
C LYS A 273 10.95 7.28 -19.18
N THR A 274 11.35 8.09 -18.20
CA THR A 274 10.61 8.25 -16.94
C THR A 274 10.01 9.64 -16.85
N LYS A 275 8.69 9.71 -16.64
CA LYS A 275 7.92 10.93 -16.44
C LYS A 275 7.53 11.08 -14.97
N LEU A 276 7.59 12.31 -14.47
CA LEU A 276 7.19 12.67 -13.11
C LEU A 276 6.07 13.71 -13.18
N PHE A 277 4.91 13.37 -12.61
CA PHE A 277 3.74 14.24 -12.50
C PHE A 277 3.65 14.72 -11.05
N VAL A 278 3.95 16.00 -10.84
CA VAL A 278 4.03 16.58 -9.49
C VAL A 278 2.73 17.31 -9.18
N LEU A 279 2.16 17.02 -8.02
CA LEU A 279 1.03 17.78 -7.49
C LEU A 279 1.23 18.02 -5.99
N ASN A 280 0.74 19.16 -5.50
CA ASN A 280 0.63 19.42 -4.07
C ASN A 280 -0.83 19.16 -3.66
N PRO A 281 -1.13 18.05 -2.94
CA PRO A 281 -2.49 17.69 -2.59
C PRO A 281 -3.15 18.70 -1.64
N LYS A 282 -2.35 19.51 -0.91
CA LYS A 282 -2.84 20.56 0.00
C LYS A 282 -3.11 21.89 -0.68
N ALA A 283 -2.66 22.07 -1.92
CA ALA A 283 -2.89 23.30 -2.66
C ALA A 283 -4.33 23.42 -3.19
N CYS A 284 -5.09 22.33 -3.18
CA CYS A 284 -6.48 22.27 -3.61
C CYS A 284 -7.35 21.60 -2.55
N SER A 285 -8.66 21.82 -2.62
CA SER A 285 -9.62 21.09 -1.79
C SER A 285 -9.67 19.61 -2.17
N VAL A 286 -10.17 18.76 -1.27
CA VAL A 286 -10.37 17.31 -1.54
C VAL A 286 -11.27 17.09 -2.76
N ILE A 287 -12.27 17.95 -2.93
CA ILE A 287 -13.19 17.93 -4.08
C ILE A 287 -12.45 18.24 -5.39
N GLU A 288 -11.63 19.28 -5.42
CA GLU A 288 -10.84 19.62 -6.61
C GLU A 288 -9.76 18.57 -6.90
N LEU A 289 -9.25 17.87 -5.87
CA LEU A 289 -8.26 16.82 -6.03
C LEU A 289 -8.87 15.55 -6.65
N TYR A 290 -9.95 15.02 -6.08
CA TYR A 290 -10.53 13.74 -6.47
C TYR A 290 -11.65 13.85 -7.50
N GLY A 291 -12.39 14.95 -7.49
CA GLY A 291 -13.61 15.15 -8.26
C GLY A 291 -14.85 15.08 -7.38
N ILE A 292 -15.98 15.47 -7.97
CA ILE A 292 -17.28 15.49 -7.29
C ILE A 292 -18.39 15.08 -8.26
N LEU A 293 -19.35 14.34 -7.72
CA LEU A 293 -20.63 14.10 -8.38
C LEU A 293 -21.59 15.24 -8.00
N ASP A 294 -22.04 16.01 -8.98
CA ASP A 294 -22.97 17.13 -8.72
C ASP A 294 -24.25 16.60 -8.04
N PRO A 295 -24.65 17.16 -6.89
CA PRO A 295 -25.78 16.63 -6.12
C PRO A 295 -27.15 16.84 -6.81
N VAL A 296 -27.24 17.78 -7.75
CA VAL A 296 -28.46 18.14 -8.49
C VAL A 296 -28.48 17.47 -9.85
N THR A 297 -27.47 17.71 -10.70
CA THR A 297 -27.45 17.20 -12.08
C THR A 297 -27.05 15.73 -12.13
N ARG A 298 -26.32 15.25 -11.11
CA ARG A 298 -25.69 13.93 -11.06
C ARG A 298 -24.61 13.73 -12.11
N ASP A 299 -24.05 14.80 -12.66
CA ASP A 299 -22.90 14.74 -13.55
C ASP A 299 -21.61 14.64 -12.74
N TRP A 300 -20.69 13.81 -13.23
CA TRP A 300 -19.37 13.66 -12.64
C TRP A 300 -18.41 14.72 -13.18
N THR A 301 -17.80 15.48 -12.27
CA THR A 301 -16.69 16.39 -12.59
C THR A 301 -15.40 15.80 -12.07
N ASP A 302 -14.45 15.53 -12.97
CA ASP A 302 -13.13 15.02 -12.59
C ASP A 302 -12.35 16.06 -11.78
N GLY A 303 -11.62 15.58 -10.78
CA GLY A 303 -10.61 16.34 -10.07
C GLY A 303 -9.24 16.25 -10.76
N LEU A 304 -8.28 17.02 -10.23
CA LEU A 304 -6.92 17.08 -10.73
C LEU A 304 -6.24 15.70 -10.73
N LEU A 305 -6.30 14.98 -9.61
CA LEU A 305 -5.67 13.66 -9.47
C LEU A 305 -6.38 12.62 -10.33
N SER A 306 -7.71 12.60 -10.37
CA SER A 306 -8.46 11.62 -11.18
C SER A 306 -8.20 11.82 -12.69
N ASN A 307 -8.07 13.07 -13.13
CA ASN A 307 -7.68 13.38 -14.52
C ASN A 307 -6.23 12.94 -14.82
N ILE A 308 -5.26 13.32 -13.97
CA ILE A 308 -3.86 12.88 -14.10
C ILE A 308 -3.76 11.35 -14.09
N PHE A 309 -4.46 10.69 -13.18
CA PHE A 309 -4.46 9.24 -13.06
C PHE A 309 -5.03 8.58 -14.32
N ARG A 310 -6.12 9.10 -14.88
CA ARG A 310 -6.67 8.59 -16.14
C ARG A 310 -5.71 8.77 -17.29
N GLU A 311 -5.06 9.94 -17.41
CA GLU A 311 -4.07 10.21 -18.45
C GLU A 311 -2.86 9.25 -18.36
N ILE A 312 -2.35 9.05 -17.15
CA ILE A 312 -1.20 8.18 -16.88
C ILE A 312 -1.51 6.71 -17.13
N ASN A 313 -2.77 6.28 -17.03
CA ASN A 313 -3.17 4.90 -17.32
C ASN A 313 -3.58 4.68 -18.78
N ARG A 314 -3.52 5.70 -19.65
CA ARG A 314 -3.76 5.50 -21.08
C ARG A 314 -2.70 4.55 -21.67
N PRO A 315 -3.12 3.52 -22.43
CA PRO A 315 -2.21 2.59 -23.09
C PRO A 315 -1.18 3.33 -23.94
N THR A 316 0.07 2.88 -23.89
CA THR A 316 1.18 3.42 -24.69
C THR A 316 2.01 2.27 -25.22
N GLU A 317 2.39 2.34 -26.49
CA GLU A 317 3.30 1.37 -27.12
C GLU A 317 4.77 1.61 -26.71
N LYS A 318 5.07 2.81 -26.21
CA LYS A 318 6.42 3.18 -25.75
C LYS A 318 6.66 2.62 -24.36
N ALA A 319 7.79 1.95 -24.17
CA ALA A 319 8.30 1.59 -22.87
C ALA A 319 8.65 2.87 -22.07
N GLU A 320 7.74 3.30 -21.21
CA GLU A 320 7.95 4.44 -20.33
C GLU A 320 7.44 4.16 -18.92
N ARG A 321 8.09 4.80 -17.94
CA ARG A 321 7.67 4.76 -16.54
C ARG A 321 7.04 6.09 -16.18
N ARG A 322 5.91 6.05 -15.47
CA ARG A 322 5.16 7.24 -15.07
C ARG A 322 5.02 7.23 -13.56
N TYR A 323 5.47 8.29 -12.90
CA TYR A 323 5.37 8.46 -11.45
C TYR A 323 4.48 9.66 -11.12
N ILE A 324 3.64 9.52 -10.11
CA ILE A 324 2.90 10.63 -9.50
C ILE A 324 3.62 10.99 -8.19
N LEU A 325 4.00 12.24 -8.02
CA LEU A 325 4.58 12.79 -6.80
C LEU A 325 3.55 13.67 -6.11
N PHE A 326 3.20 13.30 -4.88
CA PHE A 326 2.48 14.15 -3.95
C PHE A 326 3.51 14.96 -3.13
N ASP A 327 3.80 16.18 -3.58
CA ASP A 327 4.76 17.09 -2.94
C ASP A 327 4.02 18.05 -2.00
N GLY A 328 3.75 17.58 -0.79
CA GLY A 328 3.03 18.33 0.24
C GLY A 328 2.88 17.55 1.54
N ASP A 329 2.28 18.21 2.53
CA ASP A 329 2.02 17.60 3.82
C ASP A 329 0.98 16.49 3.74
N VAL A 330 1.17 15.45 4.56
CA VAL A 330 0.26 14.30 4.64
C VAL A 330 -0.77 14.56 5.73
N ASP A 331 -2.04 14.42 5.38
CA ASP A 331 -3.15 14.36 6.33
C ASP A 331 -4.17 13.29 5.94
N ALA A 332 -4.91 12.81 6.93
CA ALA A 332 -5.85 11.70 6.78
C ALA A 332 -7.03 12.00 5.84
N LEU A 333 -7.35 13.26 5.55
CA LEU A 333 -8.51 13.59 4.71
C LEU A 333 -8.25 13.29 3.24
N TRP A 334 -7.02 13.46 2.76
CA TRP A 334 -6.69 13.18 1.36
C TRP A 334 -5.96 11.85 1.17
N ILE A 335 -5.02 11.47 2.04
CA ILE A 335 -4.15 10.30 1.80
C ILE A 335 -4.89 8.96 1.88
N GLU A 336 -6.01 8.91 2.61
CA GLU A 336 -6.78 7.68 2.80
C GLU A 336 -7.93 7.53 1.77
N ASN A 337 -8.10 8.44 0.80
CA ASN A 337 -9.12 8.32 -0.26
C ASN A 337 -8.56 7.62 -1.51
#